data_AF-A0A242M996-F1
#
_entry.id   AF-A0A242M996-F1
#
_cell.length_a   1.000
_cell.length_b   1.000
_cell.length_c   1.000
_cell.angle_alpha   90.00
_cell.angle_beta   90.00
_cell.angle_gamma   90.00
#
_symmetry.space_group_name_H-M   'P 1'
#
loop_
_entity.id
_entity.type
_entity.pdbx_description
1 polymer ?
#
loop_
_entity_poly.entity_id
_entity_poly.type
_entity_poly.pdbx_seq_one_letter_code
_entity_poly.pdbx_strand_id
1 'polypeptide(L)'
;MSLAIQFAQHAAEIERCFDQRPMRRPPLAMQRHARREFVVTDARRRHISDGQFAVGGHAFGKRALARARAAENEGKVGGSHRNIVPVGANMTTFVKPGTPMQFAPRGTLMIQGTTSDAGKSTLVAGLCRLARRGGMKVAPFKPQNMALNSAVTVDGGEIGRAQALQAIAAGVDAEIDFNPVLLKPTSDRGAQVIIHGHAHANLDARAYHEYKTIAFDAVLASYARLQQRFDTIIVEGAGSPAEVNLRDRDIANMGFAERVDCPVVLVADIDRGGVFAHLLGTLACLSETERARVRGFVINRFRGDIGLLQPGLDWLEAQTGKPVLGVVPYLHGLTLDAEDMLPSQLHTRGDGAEVLKVIVPALPRISNHTDFDALRAHSQVDFSYVRAGSAPPTADLIVLPGSKSVQRDLAWLRENGWDRAIERHLRYGGKVLGICGGMQMLGRTVDDPEGFEGPAGCVNGLGLLELETTLTADKLLDNVNGRLTIGDASAPVRGYEIHMGRTTGAALARPAVMLDGERPDGAISTDNQIAATYLHGLFDTPEACAALLEWAGLRDAQALDYPALREASLDRLADTLGESLDLNALGGLFA
;
A
#
# COMPACT_ATOMS: atom_id res chain seq x y z
N MET A 1 9.33 -3.27 3.07
CA MET A 1 9.99 -3.98 4.20
C MET A 1 11.38 -3.43 4.50
N SER A 2 12.17 -3.05 3.49
CA SER A 2 13.56 -2.57 3.69
C SER A 2 13.68 -1.08 4.05
N LEU A 3 13.12 -0.17 3.24
CA LEU A 3 13.49 1.26 3.29
C LEU A 3 13.18 2.00 4.60
N ALA A 4 12.01 1.81 5.22
CA ALA A 4 11.66 2.57 6.45
C ALA A 4 12.63 2.26 7.60
N ILE A 5 12.92 0.98 7.78
CA ILE A 5 13.84 0.48 8.82
C ILE A 5 15.28 0.78 8.42
N GLN A 6 15.67 0.64 7.15
CA GLN A 6 17.03 1.01 6.69
C GLN A 6 17.31 2.50 6.84
N PHE A 7 16.41 3.39 6.42
CA PHE A 7 16.60 4.84 6.53
C PHE A 7 16.74 5.26 8.00
N ALA A 8 15.91 4.70 8.87
CA ALA A 8 15.89 5.03 10.28
C ALA A 8 17.04 4.37 11.08
N GLN A 9 17.47 3.15 10.71
CA GLN A 9 18.67 2.51 11.26
C GLN A 9 19.95 3.19 10.76
N HIS A 10 20.02 3.61 9.49
CA HIS A 10 21.18 4.34 8.96
C HIS A 10 21.27 5.78 9.48
N ALA A 11 20.15 6.44 9.80
CA ALA A 11 20.17 7.71 10.54
C ALA A 11 20.92 7.54 11.88
N ALA A 12 20.69 6.43 12.60
CA ALA A 12 21.40 6.09 13.82
C ALA A 12 22.86 5.58 13.59
N GLU A 13 23.20 5.05 12.42
CA GLU A 13 24.60 4.75 12.07
C GLU A 13 25.41 6.02 11.77
N ILE A 14 24.78 7.06 11.21
CA ILE A 14 25.39 8.37 11.01
C ILE A 14 25.78 8.99 12.37
N GLU A 15 24.95 8.86 13.41
CA GLU A 15 25.28 9.30 14.77
C GLU A 15 26.57 8.62 15.31
N ARG A 16 26.73 7.31 15.10
CA ARG A 16 27.88 6.54 15.62
C ARG A 16 29.22 6.91 15.00
N CYS A 17 29.25 7.44 13.78
CA CYS A 17 30.49 7.86 13.15
C CYS A 17 31.09 9.16 13.72
N PHE A 18 30.34 9.95 14.50
CA PHE A 18 30.78 11.28 14.94
C PHE A 18 31.25 11.41 16.40
N ASP A 19 31.08 10.39 17.25
CA ASP A 19 31.51 10.47 18.67
C ASP A 19 32.95 9.96 18.95
N GLN A 20 33.72 9.62 17.91
CA GLN A 20 35.14 9.28 18.07
C GLN A 20 36.01 10.55 18.09
N ARG A 21 36.19 11.13 19.28
CA ARG A 21 37.28 12.09 19.52
C ARG A 21 38.63 11.44 19.17
N PRO A 22 39.55 12.13 18.48
CA PRO A 22 40.79 11.52 18.03
C PRO A 22 41.73 11.22 19.21
N MET A 23 41.90 9.94 19.55
CA MET A 23 43.00 9.53 20.43
C MET A 23 44.34 9.79 19.73
N ARG A 24 45.23 10.52 20.43
CA ARG A 24 46.57 10.86 19.95
C ARG A 24 47.40 9.61 19.69
N ARG A 25 48.01 9.50 18.51
CA ARG A 25 48.99 8.44 18.18
C ARG A 25 50.31 8.65 18.94
N PRO A 26 50.89 7.61 19.57
CA PRO A 26 52.33 7.46 19.75
C PRO A 26 52.97 6.78 18.51
N PRO A 27 54.32 6.80 18.37
CA PRO A 27 54.99 6.52 17.10
C PRO A 27 55.35 5.05 16.83
N LEU A 28 55.74 4.78 15.58
CA LEU A 28 56.15 3.48 15.03
C LEU A 28 57.48 2.94 15.57
N ALA A 29 57.53 1.64 15.89
CA ALA A 29 58.79 0.87 16.01
C ALA A 29 58.62 -0.63 15.66
N MET A 30 59.12 -1.00 14.47
CA MET A 30 59.85 -2.22 14.08
C MET A 30 59.51 -3.67 14.58
N GLN A 31 59.47 -4.56 13.56
CA GLN A 31 60.06 -5.91 13.45
C GLN A 31 59.27 -7.23 13.74
N ARG A 32 59.01 -7.96 12.62
CA ARG A 32 59.42 -9.35 12.27
C ARG A 32 58.86 -10.61 12.99
N HIS A 33 58.68 -11.64 12.15
CA HIS A 33 58.46 -13.08 12.42
C HIS A 33 57.10 -13.47 13.06
N ALA A 34 56.48 -14.63 12.78
CA ALA A 34 56.90 -15.79 11.96
C ALA A 34 55.72 -16.42 11.16
N ARG A 35 56.04 -17.22 10.14
CA ARG A 35 55.11 -18.19 9.50
C ARG A 35 55.07 -19.49 10.29
N ARG A 36 53.91 -20.17 10.28
CA ARG A 36 53.67 -21.63 10.24
C ARG A 36 52.19 -21.79 9.82
N GLU A 37 51.86 -22.27 8.63
CA GLU A 37 51.88 -23.69 8.20
C GLU A 37 51.07 -24.62 9.10
N PHE A 38 49.93 -25.08 8.57
CA PHE A 38 49.71 -26.52 8.36
C PHE A 38 49.01 -26.72 7.00
N VAL A 39 49.33 -27.83 6.34
CA VAL A 39 49.01 -28.16 4.93
C VAL A 39 48.51 -29.61 4.88
N VAL A 40 48.09 -30.11 3.70
CA VAL A 40 47.99 -31.54 3.30
C VAL A 40 46.71 -32.29 3.75
N THR A 41 45.94 -32.99 2.89
CA THR A 41 45.87 -33.09 1.39
C THR A 41 44.54 -33.70 0.91
N ASP A 42 44.18 -33.40 -0.34
CA ASP A 42 43.35 -34.21 -1.26
C ASP A 42 44.03 -35.53 -1.68
N ALA A 43 43.25 -36.63 -1.89
CA ALA A 43 43.54 -37.61 -2.95
C ALA A 43 42.38 -38.58 -3.33
N ARG A 44 41.58 -38.18 -4.33
CA ARG A 44 41.29 -38.93 -5.59
C ARG A 44 40.68 -40.37 -5.67
N ARG A 45 39.52 -40.41 -6.38
CA ARG A 45 39.13 -41.22 -7.59
C ARG A 45 39.04 -42.77 -7.57
N ARG A 46 37.89 -43.30 -8.05
CA ARG A 46 37.60 -44.00 -9.37
C ARG A 46 36.23 -44.73 -9.28
N HIS A 47 35.21 -44.46 -10.12
CA HIS A 47 34.90 -44.91 -11.50
C HIS A 47 34.16 -46.27 -11.66
N ILE A 48 33.09 -46.25 -12.49
CA ILE A 48 32.51 -47.35 -13.35
C ILE A 48 31.63 -48.42 -12.62
N SER A 49 30.47 -48.90 -13.15
CA SER A 49 29.49 -48.43 -14.17
C SER A 49 28.17 -49.26 -14.12
N ASP A 50 27.12 -48.84 -14.87
CA ASP A 50 25.92 -49.61 -15.33
C ASP A 50 24.96 -50.19 -14.24
N GLY A 51 23.68 -50.53 -14.48
CA GLY A 51 22.82 -50.45 -15.68
C GLY A 51 21.36 -50.88 -15.37
N GLN A 52 20.46 -50.65 -16.34
CA GLN A 52 19.03 -51.03 -16.46
C GLN A 52 18.45 -52.14 -15.54
N PHE A 53 17.18 -51.99 -15.12
CA PHE A 53 16.11 -52.99 -15.33
C PHE A 53 14.70 -52.38 -15.17
N ALA A 54 13.68 -53.03 -15.73
CA ALA A 54 12.31 -52.52 -15.82
C ALA A 54 11.24 -53.64 -15.71
N VAL A 55 9.97 -53.21 -15.58
CA VAL A 55 8.70 -53.94 -15.83
C VAL A 55 8.14 -54.87 -14.71
N GLY A 56 6.84 -54.66 -14.42
CA GLY A 56 5.92 -55.64 -13.80
C GLY A 56 5.80 -55.57 -12.27
N GLY A 57 4.64 -55.41 -11.62
CA GLY A 57 3.25 -55.24 -12.10
C GLY A 57 2.31 -56.24 -11.43
N HIS A 58 1.27 -55.79 -10.71
CA HIS A 58 0.02 -56.55 -10.49
C HIS A 58 -1.12 -55.68 -9.94
N ALA A 59 -2.35 -56.07 -10.26
CA ALA A 59 -3.58 -55.33 -10.01
C ALA A 59 -4.26 -55.65 -8.67
N PHE A 60 -4.94 -54.66 -8.09
CA PHE A 60 -6.24 -54.72 -7.39
C PHE A 60 -6.79 -53.27 -7.34
N GLY A 61 -8.08 -52.96 -7.37
CA GLY A 61 -9.26 -53.83 -7.44
C GLY A 61 -10.54 -53.12 -6.97
N LYS A 62 -11.11 -52.23 -7.81
CA LYS A 62 -12.49 -51.66 -7.82
C LYS A 62 -13.33 -51.64 -6.51
N ARG A 63 -13.87 -50.45 -6.16
CA ARG A 63 -15.24 -50.11 -5.64
C ARG A 63 -15.15 -48.92 -4.66
N ALA A 64 -16.12 -48.00 -4.55
CA ALA A 64 -17.28 -47.69 -5.39
C ALA A 64 -17.69 -46.22 -5.16
N LEU A 65 -18.40 -45.62 -6.12
CA LEU A 65 -18.91 -44.25 -6.06
C LEU A 65 -20.37 -44.23 -6.55
N ALA A 66 -21.33 -43.83 -5.71
CA ALA A 66 -22.67 -43.39 -6.13
C ALA A 66 -23.58 -42.94 -4.96
N ARG A 67 -24.12 -41.71 -5.07
CA ARG A 67 -25.54 -41.31 -4.89
C ARG A 67 -26.22 -41.50 -3.51
N ALA A 68 -27.23 -40.70 -3.12
CA ALA A 68 -27.72 -39.39 -3.59
C ALA A 68 -28.66 -38.77 -2.53
N ARG A 69 -29.00 -37.48 -2.71
CA ARG A 69 -30.07 -36.79 -1.95
C ARG A 69 -31.46 -37.36 -2.26
N ALA A 70 -32.35 -37.32 -1.29
CA ALA A 70 -33.80 -37.18 -1.46
C ALA A 70 -34.37 -36.37 -0.28
N ALA A 71 -35.50 -35.70 -0.48
CA ALA A 71 -36.12 -34.80 0.49
C ALA A 71 -37.59 -35.20 0.77
N GLU A 72 -38.27 -34.37 1.55
CA GLU A 72 -39.71 -34.37 1.84
C GLU A 72 -40.15 -35.40 2.92
N ASN A 73 -40.75 -35.04 4.08
CA ASN A 73 -41.84 -34.12 4.46
C ASN A 73 -43.21 -34.85 4.51
N GLU A 74 -43.61 -35.36 5.68
CA GLU A 74 -45.00 -35.53 6.12
C GLU A 74 -45.09 -35.93 7.62
N GLY A 75 -46.19 -35.59 8.31
CA GLY A 75 -46.49 -36.08 9.67
C GLY A 75 -46.95 -35.03 10.71
N LYS A 76 -48.25 -34.77 10.79
CA LYS A 76 -48.91 -34.06 11.92
C LYS A 76 -49.40 -35.05 13.00
N VAL A 77 -49.95 -34.50 14.10
CA VAL A 77 -50.58 -35.14 15.30
C VAL A 77 -49.57 -35.39 16.43
N GLY A 78 -49.84 -35.08 17.71
CA GLY A 78 -50.97 -34.38 18.32
C GLY A 78 -51.17 -34.73 19.80
N GLY A 79 -50.83 -33.82 20.71
CA GLY A 79 -51.31 -33.73 22.11
C GLY A 79 -50.97 -34.84 23.12
N SER A 80 -50.24 -34.49 24.19
CA SER A 80 -50.69 -34.71 25.59
C SER A 80 -49.79 -34.01 26.61
N HIS A 81 -50.39 -33.50 27.69
CA HIS A 81 -49.67 -32.85 28.79
C HIS A 81 -48.99 -33.86 29.72
N ARG A 82 -47.72 -33.63 30.08
CA ARG A 82 -47.16 -33.98 31.39
C ARG A 82 -46.19 -32.89 31.87
N ASN A 83 -46.41 -32.40 33.09
CA ASN A 83 -45.52 -31.45 33.75
C ASN A 83 -44.19 -32.13 34.12
N ILE A 84 -43.07 -31.53 33.73
CA ILE A 84 -41.75 -31.79 34.30
C ILE A 84 -41.11 -30.43 34.57
N VAL A 85 -40.74 -30.18 35.82
CA VAL A 85 -39.98 -28.99 36.22
C VAL A 85 -38.50 -29.31 36.12
N PRO A 86 -37.70 -28.42 35.51
CA PRO A 86 -36.38 -28.15 36.09
C PRO A 86 -36.05 -26.65 36.17
N VAL A 87 -35.80 -26.23 37.40
CA VAL A 87 -34.69 -25.39 37.85
C VAL A 87 -33.86 -24.65 36.78
N GLY A 88 -33.87 -23.31 36.87
CA GLY A 88 -32.66 -22.48 36.78
C GLY A 88 -31.92 -22.42 35.43
N ALA A 89 -32.37 -21.54 34.54
CA ALA A 89 -31.54 -20.97 33.48
C ALA A 89 -31.60 -19.44 33.56
N ASN A 90 -30.45 -18.78 33.77
CA ASN A 90 -30.38 -17.33 33.62
C ASN A 90 -30.68 -16.98 32.16
N MET A 91 -31.56 -15.98 31.96
CA MET A 91 -31.95 -15.53 30.62
C MET A 91 -30.74 -14.99 29.87
N THR A 92 -30.23 -15.74 28.90
CA THR A 92 -29.61 -15.15 27.72
C THR A 92 -30.69 -14.33 27.02
N THR A 93 -30.63 -13.01 27.20
CA THR A 93 -31.42 -12.07 26.40
C THR A 93 -30.99 -12.20 24.95
N PHE A 94 -31.80 -12.91 24.16
CA PHE A 94 -31.78 -12.79 22.71
C PHE A 94 -32.05 -11.33 22.36
N VAL A 95 -30.98 -10.61 22.01
CA VAL A 95 -31.07 -9.26 21.46
C VAL A 95 -31.86 -9.36 20.16
N LYS A 96 -33.01 -8.67 20.09
CA LYS A 96 -33.73 -8.48 18.83
C LYS A 96 -32.78 -7.86 17.81
N PRO A 97 -32.89 -8.16 16.49
CA PRO A 97 -32.22 -7.35 15.47
C PRO A 97 -32.80 -5.93 15.55
N GLY A 98 -32.09 -5.05 16.25
CA GLY A 98 -32.65 -3.83 16.82
C GLY A 98 -31.59 -2.75 16.90
N THR A 99 -31.54 -1.94 15.84
CA THR A 99 -30.68 -0.77 15.65
C THR A 99 -29.18 -1.10 15.66
N PRO A 100 -28.42 -0.87 14.56
CA PRO A 100 -26.97 -1.03 14.61
C PRO A 100 -26.38 -0.17 15.72
N MET A 101 -25.46 -0.73 16.54
CA MET A 101 -24.81 0.03 17.61
C MET A 101 -24.11 1.24 17.00
N GLN A 102 -24.53 2.43 17.44
CA GLN A 102 -24.07 3.69 16.85
C GLN A 102 -22.69 4.02 17.40
N PHE A 103 -21.63 3.62 16.70
CA PHE A 103 -20.25 3.99 17.04
C PHE A 103 -20.07 5.50 16.81
N ALA A 104 -20.28 6.27 17.88
CA ALA A 104 -20.28 7.73 17.86
C ALA A 104 -19.20 8.34 18.79
N PRO A 105 -17.91 7.97 18.65
CA PRO A 105 -16.83 8.46 19.51
C PRO A 105 -16.57 9.97 19.32
N ARG A 106 -16.18 10.66 20.39
CA ARG A 106 -15.71 12.06 20.34
C ARG A 106 -14.33 12.21 20.93
N GLY A 107 -13.53 13.12 20.37
CA GLY A 107 -12.13 13.31 20.73
C GLY A 107 -11.20 12.46 19.86
N THR A 108 -10.05 12.11 20.39
CA THR A 108 -8.93 11.51 19.65
C THR A 108 -8.58 10.12 20.17
N LEU A 109 -8.28 9.21 19.24
CA LEU A 109 -7.69 7.90 19.56
C LEU A 109 -6.57 7.58 18.56
N MET A 110 -5.43 7.11 19.05
CA MET A 110 -4.31 6.71 18.21
C MET A 110 -4.19 5.19 18.08
N ILE A 111 -4.08 4.74 16.83
CA ILE A 111 -3.88 3.35 16.44
C ILE A 111 -2.41 3.16 16.08
N GLN A 112 -1.65 2.56 17.00
CA GLN A 112 -0.28 2.13 16.77
C GLN A 112 -0.25 0.62 16.50
N GLY A 113 0.89 0.07 16.08
CA GLY A 113 0.98 -1.35 15.74
C GLY A 113 2.35 -1.91 16.05
N THR A 114 2.42 -3.19 16.43
CA THR A 114 3.68 -3.82 16.85
C THR A 114 4.69 -3.99 15.71
N THR A 115 4.23 -3.95 14.46
CA THR A 115 5.05 -4.08 13.25
C THR A 115 4.55 -3.19 12.10
N SER A 116 5.41 -2.93 11.13
CA SER A 116 5.03 -2.43 9.81
C SER A 116 4.14 -3.45 9.08
N ASP A 117 3.02 -2.99 8.54
CA ASP A 117 1.93 -3.82 7.98
C ASP A 117 1.20 -4.70 9.05
N ALA A 118 1.12 -4.26 10.32
CA ALA A 118 0.18 -4.84 11.29
C ALA A 118 -1.32 -4.61 10.95
N GLY A 119 -1.63 -3.96 9.82
CA GLY A 119 -2.97 -3.59 9.38
C GLY A 119 -3.57 -2.33 10.03
N LYS A 120 -2.73 -1.43 10.59
CA LYS A 120 -3.15 -0.12 11.14
C LYS A 120 -4.01 0.67 10.15
N SER A 121 -3.51 0.87 8.93
CA SER A 121 -4.14 1.74 7.93
C SER A 121 -5.54 1.26 7.54
N THR A 122 -5.71 -0.07 7.45
CA THR A 122 -7.01 -0.74 7.25
C THR A 122 -7.92 -0.59 8.47
N LEU A 123 -7.42 -0.82 9.69
CA LEU A 123 -8.21 -0.65 10.91
C LEU A 123 -8.73 0.79 11.05
N VAL A 124 -7.87 1.79 10.83
CA VAL A 124 -8.24 3.22 10.84
C VAL A 124 -9.31 3.50 9.78
N ALA A 125 -9.18 3.00 8.55
CA ALA A 125 -10.20 3.18 7.51
C ALA A 125 -11.57 2.59 7.94
N GLY A 126 -11.58 1.36 8.45
CA GLY A 126 -12.82 0.73 8.94
C GLY A 126 -13.46 1.47 10.12
N LEU A 127 -12.65 1.97 11.06
CA LEU A 127 -13.14 2.78 12.19
C LEU A 127 -13.65 4.16 11.73
N CYS A 128 -13.03 4.79 10.74
CA CYS A 128 -13.55 6.00 10.11
C CYS A 128 -14.92 5.74 9.45
N ARG A 129 -15.07 4.63 8.71
CA ARG A 129 -16.35 4.26 8.10
C ARG A 129 -17.42 3.95 9.14
N LEU A 130 -17.08 3.28 10.25
CA LEU A 130 -17.99 3.09 11.39
C LEU A 130 -18.41 4.41 12.03
N ALA A 131 -17.47 5.33 12.30
CA ALA A 131 -17.77 6.62 12.93
C ALA A 131 -18.65 7.51 12.03
N ARG A 132 -18.36 7.54 10.72
CA ARG A 132 -19.20 8.20 9.70
C ARG A 132 -20.62 7.63 9.70
N ARG A 133 -20.78 6.30 9.68
CA ARG A 133 -22.09 5.63 9.76
C ARG A 133 -22.79 5.90 11.09
N GLY A 134 -22.04 6.10 12.17
CA GLY A 134 -22.52 6.58 13.46
C GLY A 134 -22.96 8.05 13.48
N GLY A 135 -22.78 8.79 12.38
CA GLY A 135 -23.17 10.20 12.25
C GLY A 135 -22.10 11.21 12.69
N MET A 136 -20.86 10.76 12.94
CA MET A 136 -19.77 11.63 13.39
C MET A 136 -19.05 12.28 12.22
N LYS A 137 -18.61 13.53 12.38
CA LYS A 137 -17.57 14.11 11.53
C LYS A 137 -16.23 13.56 11.99
N VAL A 138 -15.70 12.58 11.27
CA VAL A 138 -14.42 11.94 11.57
C VAL A 138 -13.32 12.38 10.60
N ALA A 139 -12.15 12.75 11.13
CA ALA A 139 -10.93 12.96 10.37
C ALA A 139 -9.94 11.81 10.60
N PRO A 140 -9.38 11.21 9.54
CA PRO A 140 -8.18 10.41 9.66
C PRO A 140 -6.95 11.33 9.79
N PHE A 141 -5.95 10.91 10.56
CA PHE A 141 -4.73 11.70 10.73
C PHE A 141 -3.49 10.81 10.83
N LYS A 142 -2.50 10.98 9.95
CA LYS A 142 -1.20 10.31 10.06
C LYS A 142 -0.11 11.39 10.18
N PRO A 143 0.42 11.64 11.39
CA PRO A 143 1.35 12.75 11.65
C PRO A 143 2.53 12.77 10.67
N GLN A 144 3.13 11.61 10.46
CA GLN A 144 4.16 11.41 9.44
C GLN A 144 3.90 10.10 8.69
N ASN A 145 3.91 10.15 7.37
CA ASN A 145 3.93 8.96 6.51
C ASN A 145 5.23 8.91 5.70
N MET A 146 5.62 7.73 5.24
CA MET A 146 6.73 7.54 4.30
C MET A 146 6.28 6.57 3.22
N ALA A 147 5.88 7.11 2.06
CA ALA A 147 5.26 6.36 0.96
C ALA A 147 5.65 6.93 -0.40
N LEU A 148 5.79 6.08 -1.43
CA LEU A 148 6.05 6.51 -2.81
C LEU A 148 4.77 6.95 -3.54
N ASN A 149 3.64 6.37 -3.15
CA ASN A 149 2.33 6.57 -3.77
C ASN A 149 1.53 7.62 -3.00
N SER A 150 0.91 8.55 -3.72
CA SER A 150 0.15 9.66 -3.12
C SER A 150 -1.10 9.99 -3.92
N ALA A 151 -2.09 10.56 -3.25
CA ALA A 151 -3.20 11.26 -3.89
C ALA A 151 -2.93 12.77 -3.90
N VAL A 152 -3.53 13.48 -4.85
CA VAL A 152 -3.63 14.94 -4.85
C VAL A 152 -4.84 15.34 -4.01
N THR A 153 -4.67 16.33 -3.16
CA THR A 153 -5.71 16.83 -2.26
C THR A 153 -6.52 17.97 -2.89
N VAL A 154 -7.71 18.27 -2.36
CA VAL A 154 -8.60 19.33 -2.91
C VAL A 154 -8.06 20.75 -2.70
N ASP A 155 -7.09 20.90 -1.81
CA ASP A 155 -6.32 22.11 -1.51
C ASP A 155 -4.99 22.20 -2.30
N GLY A 156 -4.77 21.33 -3.29
CA GLY A 156 -3.63 21.42 -4.23
C GLY A 156 -2.29 20.88 -3.70
N GLY A 157 -2.34 20.03 -2.66
CA GLY A 157 -1.20 19.34 -2.08
C GLY A 157 -1.16 17.85 -2.42
N GLU A 158 -0.26 17.11 -1.78
CA GLU A 158 -0.19 15.64 -1.87
C GLU A 158 -0.14 14.96 -0.50
N ILE A 159 -0.84 13.83 -0.36
CA ILE A 159 -0.83 12.97 0.85
C ILE A 159 -0.63 11.50 0.49
N GLY A 160 -0.18 10.66 1.43
CA GLY A 160 -0.04 9.22 1.19
C GLY A 160 -1.37 8.54 0.82
N ARG A 161 -1.35 7.54 -0.09
CA ARG A 161 -2.58 6.85 -0.55
C ARG A 161 -3.42 6.25 0.58
N ALA A 162 -2.79 5.80 1.68
CA ALA A 162 -3.51 5.29 2.85
C ALA A 162 -4.43 6.35 3.48
N GLN A 163 -4.01 7.62 3.54
CA GLN A 163 -4.83 8.69 4.12
C GLN A 163 -5.93 9.14 3.16
N ALA A 164 -5.68 9.09 1.86
CA ALA A 164 -6.74 9.27 0.85
C ALA A 164 -7.81 8.18 0.95
N LEU A 165 -7.42 6.90 1.09
CA LEU A 165 -8.36 5.79 1.33
C LEU A 165 -9.14 5.98 2.65
N GLN A 166 -8.48 6.46 3.70
CA GLN A 166 -9.12 6.76 4.99
C GLN A 166 -10.08 7.95 4.89
N ALA A 167 -9.80 8.95 4.04
CA ALA A 167 -10.71 10.07 3.77
C ALA A 167 -11.98 9.60 3.06
N ILE A 168 -11.85 8.72 2.05
CA ILE A 168 -12.98 8.02 1.41
C ILE A 168 -13.78 7.21 2.45
N ALA A 169 -13.11 6.51 3.35
CA ALA A 169 -13.76 5.77 4.42
C ALA A 169 -14.55 6.70 5.38
N ALA A 170 -13.94 7.83 5.78
CA ALA A 170 -14.55 8.90 6.56
C ALA A 170 -15.67 9.66 5.83
N GLY A 171 -15.70 9.62 4.49
CA GLY A 171 -16.69 10.33 3.67
C GLY A 171 -16.40 11.81 3.49
N VAL A 172 -15.13 12.18 3.45
CA VAL A 172 -14.65 13.55 3.28
C VAL A 172 -13.59 13.62 2.19
N ASP A 173 -13.47 14.79 1.58
CA ASP A 173 -12.43 15.05 0.58
C ASP A 173 -11.04 15.00 1.21
N ALA A 174 -10.05 14.51 0.46
CA ALA A 174 -8.67 14.43 0.90
C ALA A 174 -8.05 15.84 1.00
N GLU A 175 -7.55 16.22 2.18
CA GLU A 175 -6.87 17.50 2.46
C GLU A 175 -5.48 17.27 3.07
N ILE A 176 -4.58 18.26 2.94
CA ILE A 176 -3.18 18.13 3.43
C ILE A 176 -3.08 17.86 4.94
N ASP A 177 -4.09 18.28 5.70
CA ASP A 177 -4.13 18.12 7.15
C ASP A 177 -4.24 16.66 7.59
N PHE A 178 -4.71 15.73 6.75
CA PHE A 178 -4.75 14.31 7.08
C PHE A 178 -3.36 13.65 7.07
N ASN A 179 -2.38 14.22 6.36
CA ASN A 179 -1.00 13.77 6.38
C ASN A 179 -0.02 14.95 6.19
N PRO A 180 0.21 15.75 7.26
CA PRO A 180 0.95 17.01 7.15
C PRO A 180 2.43 16.84 6.85
N VAL A 181 2.99 15.64 7.07
CA VAL A 181 4.38 15.30 6.75
C VAL A 181 4.42 14.00 5.95
N LEU A 182 4.94 14.07 4.72
CA LEU A 182 5.12 12.92 3.84
C LEU A 182 6.59 12.84 3.39
N LEU A 183 7.19 11.68 3.61
CA LEU A 183 8.56 11.37 3.20
C LEU A 183 8.54 10.46 1.96
N LYS A 184 9.18 10.87 0.86
CA LYS A 184 9.27 10.07 -0.37
C LYS A 184 10.70 9.58 -0.61
N PRO A 185 10.99 8.27 -0.50
CA PRO A 185 12.33 7.77 -0.75
C PRO A 185 12.80 8.05 -2.19
N THR A 186 13.93 8.74 -2.35
CA THR A 186 14.57 9.03 -3.65
C THR A 186 15.81 8.15 -3.90
N SER A 187 16.35 7.53 -2.85
CA SER A 187 17.41 6.52 -2.87
C SER A 187 17.42 5.71 -1.58
N ASP A 188 18.30 4.72 -1.47
CA ASP A 188 18.49 3.93 -0.24
C ASP A 188 18.90 4.78 0.99
N ARG A 189 19.35 6.03 0.79
CA ARG A 189 19.86 6.92 1.84
C ARG A 189 19.23 8.33 1.82
N GLY A 190 18.24 8.58 0.98
CA GLY A 190 17.68 9.92 0.79
C GLY A 190 16.17 9.88 0.58
N ALA A 191 15.48 10.90 1.10
CA ALA A 191 14.06 11.11 0.91
C ALA A 191 13.78 12.58 0.61
N GLN A 192 12.85 12.83 -0.31
CA GLN A 192 12.21 14.13 -0.47
C GLN A 192 11.26 14.36 0.70
N VAL A 193 11.30 15.57 1.26
CA VAL A 193 10.42 16.01 2.33
C VAL A 193 9.28 16.84 1.76
N ILE A 194 8.05 16.44 2.09
CA ILE A 194 6.82 17.18 1.81
C ILE A 194 6.20 17.60 3.14
N ILE A 195 5.90 18.89 3.28
CA ILE A 195 5.22 19.47 4.44
C ILE A 195 3.96 20.17 3.92
N HIS A 196 2.81 19.90 4.54
CA HIS A 196 1.50 20.44 4.13
C HIS A 196 1.28 20.32 2.61
N GLY A 197 1.56 19.13 2.06
CA GLY A 197 1.35 18.81 0.65
C GLY A 197 2.34 19.43 -0.36
N HIS A 198 3.32 20.22 0.08
CA HIS A 198 4.32 20.83 -0.80
C HIS A 198 5.75 20.35 -0.48
N ALA A 199 6.57 20.16 -1.53
CA ALA A 199 7.97 19.79 -1.39
C ALA A 199 8.76 20.93 -0.73
N HIS A 200 9.42 20.65 0.39
CA HIS A 200 10.13 21.66 1.18
C HIS A 200 11.65 21.62 0.94
N ALA A 201 12.24 20.42 0.86
CA ALA A 201 13.66 20.21 0.54
C ALA A 201 13.98 18.73 0.22
N ASN A 202 15.10 18.51 -0.46
CA ASN A 202 15.84 17.24 -0.41
C ASN A 202 16.89 17.38 0.72
N LEU A 203 16.64 16.78 1.89
CA LEU A 203 17.51 16.94 3.06
C LEU A 203 18.66 15.92 3.06
N ASP A 204 19.86 16.39 3.42
CA ASP A 204 20.90 15.51 3.95
C ASP A 204 20.70 15.27 5.46
N ALA A 205 21.47 14.32 6.02
CA ALA A 205 21.30 13.90 7.41
C ALA A 205 21.64 14.97 8.47
N ARG A 206 22.33 16.07 8.12
CA ARG A 206 22.61 17.17 9.06
C ARG A 206 21.46 18.16 9.15
N ALA A 207 20.76 18.41 8.05
CA ALA A 207 19.57 19.27 8.04
C ALA A 207 18.35 18.62 8.77
N TYR A 208 18.42 17.33 9.07
CA TYR A 208 17.33 16.55 9.67
C TYR A 208 16.91 17.00 11.09
N HIS A 209 17.82 17.55 11.90
CA HIS A 209 17.50 17.96 13.28
C HIS A 209 16.66 19.23 13.38
N GLU A 210 16.89 20.21 12.51
CA GLU A 210 16.08 21.44 12.42
C GLU A 210 14.75 21.13 11.73
N TYR A 211 14.79 20.30 10.69
CA TYR A 211 13.60 19.78 10.02
C TYR A 211 12.61 19.11 10.98
N LYS A 212 13.05 18.25 11.91
CA LYS A 212 12.14 17.57 12.85
C LYS A 212 11.28 18.56 13.66
N THR A 213 11.80 19.75 14.00
CA THR A 213 11.02 20.78 14.70
C THR A 213 9.95 21.37 13.78
N ILE A 214 10.34 21.79 12.57
CA ILE A 214 9.42 22.35 11.55
C ILE A 214 8.32 21.34 11.20
N ALA A 215 8.68 20.07 11.02
CA ALA A 215 7.76 18.97 10.76
C ALA A 215 6.79 18.75 11.93
N PHE A 216 7.25 18.84 13.17
CA PHE A 216 6.36 18.65 14.33
C PHE A 216 5.42 19.85 14.54
N ASP A 217 5.89 21.07 14.32
CA ASP A 217 5.04 22.26 14.36
C ASP A 217 3.98 22.20 13.26
N ALA A 218 4.32 21.69 12.07
CA ALA A 218 3.36 21.42 11.00
C ALA A 218 2.31 20.34 11.38
N VAL A 219 2.75 19.24 12.01
CA VAL A 219 1.87 18.20 12.58
C VAL A 219 0.86 18.80 13.57
N LEU A 220 1.34 19.59 14.53
CA LEU A 220 0.50 20.16 15.59
C LEU A 220 -0.44 21.23 15.03
N ALA A 221 -0.02 22.02 14.05
CA ALA A 221 -0.86 22.99 13.36
C ALA A 221 -2.03 22.33 12.61
N SER A 222 -1.78 21.22 11.89
CA SER A 222 -2.83 20.45 11.22
C SER A 222 -3.77 19.79 12.21
N TYR A 223 -3.24 19.12 13.24
CA TYR A 223 -4.07 18.52 14.29
C TYR A 223 -4.99 19.54 14.96
N ALA A 224 -4.48 20.73 15.28
CA ALA A 224 -5.29 21.81 15.87
C ALA A 224 -6.39 22.34 14.93
N ARG A 225 -6.17 22.35 13.60
CA ARG A 225 -7.21 22.69 12.61
C ARG A 225 -8.27 21.59 12.53
N LEU A 226 -7.88 20.31 12.55
CA LEU A 226 -8.81 19.19 12.54
C LEU A 226 -9.69 19.17 13.81
N GLN A 227 -9.12 19.42 14.99
CA GLN A 227 -9.87 19.48 16.27
C GLN A 227 -10.98 20.54 16.28
N GLN A 228 -10.87 21.60 15.46
CA GLN A 228 -11.89 22.65 15.35
C GLN A 228 -13.04 22.29 14.40
N ARG A 229 -12.84 21.28 13.54
CA ARG A 229 -13.73 20.96 12.40
C ARG A 229 -14.45 19.62 12.53
N PHE A 230 -13.85 18.69 13.26
CA PHE A 230 -14.27 17.29 13.36
C PHE A 230 -14.60 16.90 14.82
N ASP A 231 -15.62 16.05 14.99
CA ASP A 231 -16.01 15.49 16.29
C ASP A 231 -15.02 14.40 16.76
N THR A 232 -14.43 13.68 15.81
CA THR A 232 -13.58 12.52 16.02
C THR A 232 -12.28 12.66 15.22
N ILE A 233 -11.13 12.37 15.83
CA ILE A 233 -9.87 12.20 15.11
C ILE A 233 -9.33 10.78 15.35
N ILE A 234 -9.10 10.02 14.28
CA ILE A 234 -8.50 8.68 14.37
C ILE A 234 -7.09 8.78 13.82
N VAL A 235 -6.10 8.64 14.72
CA VAL A 235 -4.70 8.85 14.40
C VAL A 235 -4.03 7.53 14.03
N GLU A 236 -3.36 7.45 12.89
CA GLU A 236 -2.51 6.31 12.51
C GLU A 236 -1.05 6.57 12.91
N GLY A 237 -0.48 5.68 13.72
CA GLY A 237 0.97 5.70 14.01
C GLY A 237 1.81 5.13 12.86
N ALA A 238 3.10 5.45 12.82
CA ALA A 238 4.03 4.94 11.80
C ALA A 238 4.85 3.74 12.29
N GLY A 239 4.93 2.66 11.50
CA GLY A 239 5.81 1.52 11.84
C GLY A 239 5.47 0.88 13.19
N SER A 240 6.45 0.73 14.07
CA SER A 240 6.30 0.31 15.47
C SER A 240 6.70 1.42 16.42
N PRO A 241 5.99 1.63 17.55
CA PRO A 241 6.41 2.60 18.57
C PRO A 241 7.61 2.12 19.41
N ALA A 242 8.03 0.86 19.26
CA ALA A 242 9.13 0.24 20.00
C ALA A 242 10.51 0.39 19.32
N GLU A 243 10.63 1.19 18.26
CA GLU A 243 11.91 1.52 17.63
C GLU A 243 12.71 2.47 18.54
N VAL A 244 13.33 1.92 19.59
CA VAL A 244 13.97 2.70 20.69
C VAL A 244 15.05 3.68 20.21
N ASN A 245 15.69 3.41 19.06
CA ASN A 245 16.66 4.29 18.40
C ASN A 245 16.02 5.51 17.70
N LEU A 246 14.69 5.56 17.56
CA LEU A 246 13.95 6.65 16.90
C LEU A 246 13.12 7.49 17.89
N ARG A 247 13.17 7.14 19.18
CA ARG A 247 12.38 7.77 20.24
C ARG A 247 12.70 9.26 20.41
N ASP A 248 13.95 9.69 20.23
CA ASP A 248 14.28 11.12 20.34
C ASP A 248 13.60 11.91 19.22
N ARG A 249 12.75 12.87 19.64
CA ARG A 249 11.90 13.67 18.75
C ARG A 249 11.07 12.78 17.80
N ASP A 250 10.44 11.74 18.34
CA ASP A 250 9.39 11.02 17.62
C ASP A 250 8.20 11.97 17.35
N ILE A 251 7.81 12.12 16.09
CA ILE A 251 6.64 12.92 15.68
C ILE A 251 5.48 12.05 15.18
N ALA A 252 5.66 10.73 15.15
CA ALA A 252 4.82 9.80 14.41
C ALA A 252 4.13 8.75 15.29
N ASN A 253 4.64 8.48 16.50
CA ASN A 253 4.03 7.54 17.45
C ASN A 253 3.81 8.19 18.84
N MET A 254 4.63 7.82 19.81
CA MET A 254 4.47 8.20 21.21
C MET A 254 4.83 9.66 21.47
N GLY A 255 5.82 10.23 20.79
CA GLY A 255 6.14 11.65 20.98
C GLY A 255 5.02 12.57 20.51
N PHE A 256 4.22 12.15 19.52
CA PHE A 256 2.94 12.79 19.19
C PHE A 256 1.89 12.54 20.28
N ALA A 257 1.66 11.28 20.67
CA ALA A 257 0.62 10.91 21.65
C ALA A 257 0.82 11.56 23.03
N GLU A 258 2.06 11.73 23.48
CA GLU A 258 2.39 12.47 24.70
C GLU A 258 2.15 13.98 24.56
N ARG A 259 2.41 14.56 23.37
CA ARG A 259 2.24 16.00 23.11
C ARG A 259 0.77 16.43 23.04
N VAL A 260 -0.10 15.60 22.47
CA VAL A 260 -1.55 15.88 22.36
C VAL A 260 -2.39 15.18 23.43
N ASP A 261 -1.73 14.47 24.35
CA ASP A 261 -2.31 13.64 25.42
C ASP A 261 -3.38 12.63 24.97
N CYS A 262 -3.21 12.04 23.78
CA CYS A 262 -4.19 11.09 23.24
C CYS A 262 -3.92 9.63 23.70
N PRO A 263 -4.98 8.84 23.93
CA PRO A 263 -4.89 7.42 24.23
C PRO A 263 -4.49 6.59 23.00
N VAL A 264 -3.86 5.44 23.25
CA VAL A 264 -3.28 4.56 22.22
C VAL A 264 -3.89 3.16 22.29
N VAL A 265 -4.21 2.57 21.14
CA VAL A 265 -4.50 1.13 20.99
C VAL A 265 -3.40 0.49 20.14
N LEU A 266 -2.88 -0.65 20.58
CA LEU A 266 -1.85 -1.41 19.85
C LEU A 266 -2.47 -2.54 19.03
N VAL A 267 -2.21 -2.53 17.71
CA VAL A 267 -2.62 -3.58 16.77
C VAL A 267 -1.48 -4.58 16.56
N ALA A 268 -1.77 -5.88 16.61
CA ALA A 268 -0.80 -6.91 16.30
C ALA A 268 -1.34 -7.94 15.28
N ASP A 269 -0.55 -8.19 14.23
CA ASP A 269 -0.82 -9.20 13.20
C ASP A 269 -0.46 -10.60 13.74
N ILE A 270 -1.45 -11.48 13.83
CA ILE A 270 -1.26 -12.87 14.31
C ILE A 270 -0.85 -13.85 13.18
N ASP A 271 -1.09 -13.51 11.91
CA ASP A 271 -0.74 -14.34 10.73
C ASP A 271 0.79 -14.48 10.60
N ARG A 272 1.54 -13.52 11.15
CA ARG A 272 3.01 -13.53 11.27
C ARG A 272 3.55 -14.41 12.42
N GLY A 273 2.67 -14.91 13.29
CA GLY A 273 3.04 -15.61 14.52
C GLY A 273 3.59 -14.68 15.62
N GLY A 274 3.81 -15.25 16.81
CA GLY A 274 4.46 -14.54 17.92
C GLY A 274 3.69 -13.36 18.54
N VAL A 275 2.38 -13.23 18.27
CA VAL A 275 1.56 -12.04 18.60
C VAL A 275 1.72 -11.55 20.05
N PHE A 276 1.75 -12.46 21.02
CA PHE A 276 1.92 -12.14 22.44
C PHE A 276 3.31 -11.59 22.76
N ALA A 277 4.35 -12.15 22.15
CA ALA A 277 5.72 -11.66 22.29
C ALA A 277 5.90 -10.29 21.62
N HIS A 278 5.24 -10.05 20.48
CA HIS A 278 5.22 -8.73 19.85
C HIS A 278 4.56 -7.67 20.75
N LEU A 279 3.43 -7.96 21.38
CA LEU A 279 2.72 -7.03 22.26
C LEU A 279 3.48 -6.77 23.57
N LEU A 280 3.95 -7.83 24.25
CA LEU A 280 4.74 -7.71 25.48
C LEU A 280 6.10 -7.05 25.24
N GLY A 281 6.79 -7.41 24.17
CA GLY A 281 8.05 -6.78 23.76
C GLY A 281 7.87 -5.30 23.43
N THR A 282 6.81 -4.95 22.69
CA THR A 282 6.46 -3.55 22.42
C THR A 282 6.25 -2.77 23.73
N LEU A 283 5.44 -3.29 24.65
CA LEU A 283 5.22 -2.66 25.96
C LEU A 283 6.49 -2.57 26.82
N ALA A 284 7.42 -3.53 26.70
CA ALA A 284 8.68 -3.52 27.46
C ALA A 284 9.69 -2.47 26.96
N CYS A 285 9.59 -2.06 25.68
CA CYS A 285 10.42 -1.00 25.10
C CYS A 285 9.93 0.43 25.42
N LEU A 286 8.69 0.56 25.92
CA LEU A 286 8.04 1.84 26.18
C LEU A 286 8.27 2.34 27.61
N SER A 287 8.33 3.67 27.77
CA SER A 287 8.38 4.34 29.08
C SER A 287 7.11 4.10 29.90
N GLU A 288 7.12 4.41 31.20
CA GLU A 288 5.91 4.32 32.02
C GLU A 288 4.77 5.25 31.53
N THR A 289 5.09 6.47 31.08
CA THR A 289 4.12 7.44 30.55
C THR A 289 3.53 7.01 29.21
N GLU A 290 4.32 6.34 28.38
CA GLU A 290 3.92 5.75 27.10
C GLU A 290 3.06 4.50 27.32
N ARG A 291 3.49 3.60 28.22
CA ARG A 291 2.73 2.41 28.62
C ARG A 291 1.40 2.76 29.28
N ALA A 292 1.30 3.88 30.00
CA ALA A 292 0.04 4.37 30.57
C ALA A 292 -0.97 4.81 29.50
N ARG A 293 -0.48 5.36 28.38
CA ARG A 293 -1.31 5.77 27.22
C ARG A 293 -1.83 4.60 26.42
N VAL A 294 -1.15 3.46 26.38
CA VAL A 294 -1.71 2.24 25.77
C VAL A 294 -2.91 1.77 26.59
N ARG A 295 -4.11 1.84 26.03
CA ARG A 295 -5.39 1.52 26.70
C ARG A 295 -5.91 0.11 26.40
N GLY A 296 -5.40 -0.56 25.37
CA GLY A 296 -5.80 -1.92 25.00
C GLY A 296 -5.14 -2.40 23.71
N PHE A 297 -5.53 -3.60 23.28
CA PHE A 297 -4.98 -4.28 22.10
C PHE A 297 -6.07 -4.66 21.09
N VAL A 298 -5.69 -4.73 19.81
CA VAL A 298 -6.49 -5.40 18.77
C VAL A 298 -5.63 -6.49 18.14
N ILE A 299 -6.11 -7.73 18.19
CA ILE A 299 -5.50 -8.84 17.45
C ILE A 299 -6.08 -8.81 16.04
N ASN A 300 -5.22 -8.78 15.02
CA ASN A 300 -5.63 -8.62 13.63
C ASN A 300 -5.20 -9.80 12.77
N ARG A 301 -5.88 -10.00 11.63
CA ARG A 301 -5.62 -11.06 10.64
C ARG A 301 -5.78 -12.49 11.19
N PHE A 302 -6.68 -12.69 12.16
CA PHE A 302 -6.90 -14.01 12.76
C PHE A 302 -7.52 -15.03 11.79
N ARG A 303 -7.13 -16.30 11.94
CA ARG A 303 -7.65 -17.44 11.18
C ARG A 303 -7.98 -18.59 12.12
N GLY A 304 -9.16 -19.16 11.98
CA GLY A 304 -9.60 -20.33 12.75
C GLY A 304 -10.64 -19.99 13.81
N ASP A 305 -10.75 -20.84 14.83
CA ASP A 305 -11.71 -20.73 15.91
C ASP A 305 -11.16 -19.85 17.06
N ILE A 306 -11.87 -18.76 17.38
CA ILE A 306 -11.49 -17.83 18.44
C ILE A 306 -11.49 -18.49 19.83
N GLY A 307 -12.27 -19.55 20.04
CA GLY A 307 -12.29 -20.31 21.29
C GLY A 307 -10.94 -20.98 21.61
N LEU A 308 -10.11 -21.25 20.59
CA LEU A 308 -8.75 -21.75 20.77
C LEU A 308 -7.75 -20.65 21.12
N LEU A 309 -8.07 -19.38 20.82
CA LEU A 309 -7.23 -18.22 21.12
C LEU A 309 -7.52 -17.64 22.51
N GLN A 310 -8.76 -17.74 23.00
CA GLN A 310 -9.23 -17.09 24.24
C GLN A 310 -8.29 -17.27 25.45
N PRO A 311 -7.77 -18.47 25.79
CA PRO A 311 -6.89 -18.62 26.95
C PRO A 311 -5.58 -17.83 26.85
N GLY A 312 -5.11 -17.53 25.63
CA GLY A 312 -3.96 -16.67 25.38
C GLY A 312 -4.30 -15.18 25.51
N LEU A 313 -5.53 -14.78 25.19
CA LEU A 313 -6.03 -13.42 25.41
C LEU A 313 -6.14 -13.14 26.91
N ASP A 314 -6.81 -14.03 27.65
CA ASP A 314 -6.96 -13.94 29.11
C ASP A 314 -5.59 -13.82 29.81
N TRP A 315 -4.61 -14.60 29.33
CA TRP A 315 -3.23 -14.53 29.81
C TRP A 315 -2.56 -13.19 29.50
N LEU A 316 -2.73 -12.65 28.28
CA LEU A 316 -2.19 -11.35 27.88
C LEU A 316 -2.76 -10.21 28.73
N GLU A 317 -4.08 -10.22 28.98
CA GLU A 317 -4.72 -9.24 29.86
C GLU A 317 -4.17 -9.33 31.28
N ALA A 318 -4.03 -10.55 31.82
CA ALA A 318 -3.46 -10.78 33.15
C ALA A 318 -1.99 -10.34 33.27
N GLN A 319 -1.17 -10.48 32.21
CA GLN A 319 0.22 -10.01 32.19
C GLN A 319 0.36 -8.49 32.07
N THR A 320 -0.60 -7.82 31.43
CA THR A 320 -0.44 -6.40 31.02
C THR A 320 -1.34 -5.43 31.79
N GLY A 321 -2.42 -5.91 32.40
CA GLY A 321 -3.48 -5.09 32.98
C GLY A 321 -4.27 -4.30 31.94
N LYS A 322 -4.26 -4.72 30.66
CA LYS A 322 -4.87 -4.00 29.53
C LYS A 322 -5.77 -4.95 28.73
N PRO A 323 -7.00 -4.52 28.35
CA PRO A 323 -7.95 -5.37 27.65
C PRO A 323 -7.56 -5.64 26.20
N VAL A 324 -7.98 -6.79 25.68
CA VAL A 324 -8.09 -7.09 24.26
C VAL A 324 -9.44 -6.59 23.78
N LEU A 325 -9.44 -5.50 23.01
CA LEU A 325 -10.63 -4.82 22.51
C LEU A 325 -11.30 -5.55 21.33
N GLY A 326 -10.67 -6.62 20.82
CA GLY A 326 -11.25 -7.49 19.81
C GLY A 326 -10.22 -8.32 19.03
N VAL A 327 -10.75 -9.27 18.25
CA VAL A 327 -9.99 -10.16 17.38
C VAL A 327 -10.57 -10.09 15.97
N VAL A 328 -9.91 -9.34 15.08
CA VAL A 328 -10.35 -9.12 13.71
C VAL A 328 -9.91 -10.30 12.82
N PRO A 329 -10.85 -10.96 12.11
CA PRO A 329 -10.53 -12.07 11.22
C PRO A 329 -9.79 -11.61 9.96
N TYR A 330 -9.06 -12.53 9.31
CA TYR A 330 -8.44 -12.26 8.02
C TYR A 330 -9.51 -12.10 6.92
N LEU A 331 -9.65 -10.89 6.38
CA LEU A 331 -10.58 -10.60 5.30
C LEU A 331 -9.96 -10.87 3.93
N HIS A 332 -10.46 -11.91 3.26
CA HIS A 332 -10.14 -12.21 1.87
C HIS A 332 -10.96 -11.35 0.90
N GLY A 333 -10.35 -10.93 -0.21
CA GLY A 333 -11.05 -10.24 -1.31
C GLY A 333 -11.59 -8.86 -0.92
N LEU A 334 -10.77 -8.05 -0.24
CA LEU A 334 -11.02 -6.62 -0.12
C LEU A 334 -10.33 -5.89 -1.27
N THR A 335 -11.08 -5.02 -1.94
CA THR A 335 -10.59 -4.14 -2.99
C THR A 335 -10.30 -2.78 -2.35
N LEU A 336 -9.07 -2.60 -1.89
CA LEU A 336 -8.62 -1.38 -1.20
C LEU A 336 -7.27 -0.94 -1.75
N ASP A 337 -7.12 0.36 -1.99
CA ASP A 337 -5.88 1.00 -2.44
C ASP A 337 -4.67 0.56 -1.60
N ALA A 338 -3.64 0.02 -2.24
CA ALA A 338 -2.41 -0.36 -1.55
C ALA A 338 -1.51 0.87 -1.27
N GLU A 339 -0.88 0.91 -0.09
CA GLU A 339 -0.04 2.04 0.34
C GLU A 339 1.30 2.09 -0.42
N ASP A 340 2.09 1.02 -0.38
CA ASP A 340 3.43 0.98 -1.02
C ASP A 340 3.86 -0.36 -1.63
N MET A 341 3.40 -1.48 -1.08
CA MET A 341 3.81 -2.79 -1.61
C MET A 341 2.95 -3.15 -2.80
N LEU A 342 3.59 -3.42 -3.95
CA LEU A 342 2.93 -4.02 -5.11
C LEU A 342 2.10 -5.23 -4.65
N PRO A 343 0.76 -5.17 -4.75
CA PRO A 343 -0.07 -6.21 -4.18
C PRO A 343 0.12 -7.53 -4.95
N SER A 344 -0.06 -8.65 -4.24
CA SER A 344 0.20 -9.99 -4.77
C SER A 344 -0.50 -10.22 -6.12
N GLN A 345 0.13 -11.05 -6.97
CA GLN A 345 -0.47 -11.44 -8.24
C GLN A 345 -1.72 -12.28 -7.96
N LEU A 346 -2.86 -11.80 -8.42
CA LEU A 346 -4.10 -12.57 -8.53
C LEU A 346 -4.22 -12.96 -9.99
N HIS A 347 -4.07 -14.25 -10.30
CA HIS A 347 -4.36 -14.75 -11.65
C HIS A 347 -5.87 -14.96 -11.77
N THR A 348 -6.56 -13.95 -12.29
CA THR A 348 -7.98 -14.06 -12.67
C THR A 348 -8.11 -14.95 -13.89
N ARG A 349 -8.16 -16.27 -13.68
CA ARG A 349 -8.59 -17.21 -14.73
C ARG A 349 -10.10 -17.15 -14.86
N GLY A 350 -10.59 -16.34 -15.79
CA GLY A 350 -11.95 -16.49 -16.29
C GLY A 350 -12.08 -17.86 -16.98
N ASP A 351 -13.08 -18.65 -16.57
CA ASP A 351 -13.38 -19.93 -17.21
C ASP A 351 -13.93 -19.70 -18.63
N GLY A 352 -13.03 -19.73 -19.63
CA GLY A 352 -13.38 -19.83 -21.06
C GLY A 352 -13.62 -18.51 -21.82
N ALA A 353 -13.39 -17.35 -21.22
CA ALA A 353 -13.47 -16.05 -21.91
C ALA A 353 -12.16 -15.67 -22.62
N GLU A 354 -12.26 -14.85 -23.68
CA GLU A 354 -11.12 -14.14 -24.27
C GLU A 354 -10.61 -13.11 -23.24
N VAL A 355 -9.36 -13.25 -22.80
CA VAL A 355 -8.74 -12.35 -21.80
C VAL A 355 -7.63 -11.52 -22.42
N LEU A 356 -7.59 -10.23 -22.09
CA LEU A 356 -6.53 -9.32 -22.47
C LEU A 356 -5.33 -9.49 -21.51
N LYS A 357 -4.14 -9.77 -22.04
CA LYS A 357 -2.92 -9.86 -21.24
C LYS A 357 -2.28 -8.49 -21.10
N VAL A 358 -2.24 -8.00 -19.87
CA VAL A 358 -1.65 -6.70 -19.53
C VAL A 358 -0.41 -6.92 -18.69
N ILE A 359 0.73 -6.37 -19.12
CA ILE A 359 1.98 -6.45 -18.37
C ILE A 359 2.52 -5.07 -18.01
N VAL A 360 3.03 -4.96 -16.79
CA VAL A 360 3.59 -3.73 -16.24
C VAL A 360 4.99 -4.05 -15.67
N PRO A 361 6.06 -3.35 -16.08
CA PRO A 361 7.35 -3.50 -15.44
C PRO A 361 7.24 -3.05 -13.98
N ALA A 362 7.65 -3.92 -13.05
CA ALA A 362 7.75 -3.57 -11.64
C ALA A 362 9.00 -2.71 -11.40
N LEU A 363 8.94 -1.45 -11.87
CA LEU A 363 10.05 -0.51 -11.76
C LEU A 363 10.49 -0.36 -10.29
N PRO A 364 11.80 -0.23 -10.00
CA PRO A 364 12.29 -0.07 -8.64
C PRO A 364 11.69 1.12 -7.88
N ARG A 365 11.29 2.18 -8.61
CA ARG A 365 10.71 3.41 -8.05
C ARG A 365 9.35 3.72 -8.69
N ILE A 366 8.60 2.66 -9.02
CA ILE A 366 7.21 2.76 -9.46
C ILE A 366 6.39 3.62 -8.50
N SER A 367 5.55 4.49 -9.05
CA SER A 367 4.64 5.34 -8.28
C SER A 367 3.23 5.30 -8.84
N ASN A 368 2.27 5.47 -7.93
CA ASN A 368 0.84 5.41 -8.19
C ASN A 368 0.42 4.07 -8.82
N HIS A 369 1.02 2.97 -8.36
CA HIS A 369 0.73 1.62 -8.84
C HIS A 369 -0.75 1.19 -8.67
N THR A 370 -1.54 1.98 -7.93
CA THR A 370 -3.00 1.88 -7.81
C THR A 370 -3.74 2.23 -9.11
N ASP A 371 -3.11 2.92 -10.08
CA ASP A 371 -3.67 3.16 -11.43
C ASP A 371 -4.11 1.86 -12.13
N PHE A 372 -3.54 0.73 -11.71
CA PHE A 372 -3.79 -0.59 -12.29
C PHE A 372 -4.74 -1.45 -11.46
N ASP A 373 -5.29 -0.93 -10.35
CA ASP A 373 -6.14 -1.75 -9.49
C ASP A 373 -7.50 -2.08 -10.14
N ALA A 374 -8.03 -1.19 -10.99
CA ALA A 374 -9.16 -1.49 -11.86
C ALA A 374 -8.85 -2.67 -12.81
N LEU A 375 -7.71 -2.65 -13.50
CA LEU A 375 -7.26 -3.75 -14.37
C LEU A 375 -7.05 -5.07 -13.60
N ARG A 376 -6.49 -5.00 -12.39
CA ARG A 376 -6.28 -6.16 -11.51
C ARG A 376 -7.58 -6.78 -11.00
N ALA A 377 -8.65 -5.99 -10.86
CA ALA A 377 -9.97 -6.43 -10.45
C ALA A 377 -10.86 -6.88 -11.63
N HIS A 378 -10.42 -6.66 -12.87
CA HIS A 378 -11.21 -6.92 -14.07
C HIS A 378 -11.26 -8.40 -14.45
N SER A 379 -12.46 -8.91 -14.76
CA SER A 379 -12.72 -10.34 -15.06
C SER A 379 -12.07 -10.81 -16.38
N GLN A 380 -12.00 -9.93 -17.38
CA GLN A 380 -11.44 -10.20 -18.72
C GLN A 380 -9.95 -9.80 -18.86
N VAL A 381 -9.22 -9.54 -17.76
CA VAL A 381 -7.80 -9.12 -17.82
C VAL A 381 -6.90 -10.08 -17.07
N ASP A 382 -5.88 -10.60 -17.76
CA ASP A 382 -4.75 -11.32 -17.14
C ASP A 382 -3.62 -10.32 -16.87
N PHE A 383 -3.66 -9.71 -15.69
CA PHE A 383 -2.72 -8.68 -15.28
C PHE A 383 -1.47 -9.26 -14.60
N SER A 384 -0.27 -8.81 -14.99
CA SER A 384 0.95 -9.15 -14.24
C SER A 384 1.98 -8.03 -14.12
N TYR A 385 2.48 -7.85 -12.89
CA TYR A 385 3.73 -7.12 -12.62
C TYR A 385 4.93 -8.01 -12.95
N VAL A 386 5.80 -7.56 -13.85
CA VAL A 386 7.00 -8.28 -14.30
C VAL A 386 8.22 -7.73 -13.56
N ARG A 387 8.87 -8.56 -12.74
CA ARG A 387 9.98 -8.18 -11.85
C ARG A 387 11.35 -8.34 -12.51
N ALA A 388 12.37 -7.70 -11.91
CA ALA A 388 13.77 -7.82 -12.32
C ALA A 388 14.21 -9.27 -12.54
N GLY A 389 15.06 -9.50 -13.54
CA GLY A 389 15.57 -10.83 -13.87
C GLY A 389 14.56 -11.79 -14.54
N SER A 390 13.30 -11.38 -14.72
CA SER A 390 12.34 -12.08 -15.58
C SER A 390 12.27 -11.40 -16.94
N ALA A 391 12.40 -12.16 -18.03
CA ALA A 391 12.19 -11.61 -19.37
C ALA A 391 10.72 -11.17 -19.54
N PRO A 392 10.43 -10.05 -20.23
CA PRO A 392 9.06 -9.63 -20.53
C PRO A 392 8.31 -10.74 -21.30
N PRO A 393 7.20 -11.27 -20.77
CA PRO A 393 6.41 -12.29 -21.44
C PRO A 393 5.61 -11.70 -22.60
N THR A 394 4.91 -12.55 -23.36
CA THR A 394 3.95 -12.08 -24.36
C THR A 394 2.75 -11.43 -23.70
N ALA A 395 2.31 -10.30 -24.25
CA ALA A 395 1.18 -9.52 -23.79
C ALA A 395 0.43 -8.96 -25.00
N ASP A 396 -0.75 -8.40 -24.77
CA ASP A 396 -1.51 -7.62 -25.75
C ASP A 396 -1.28 -6.11 -25.50
N LEU A 397 -1.22 -5.72 -24.22
CA LEU A 397 -0.89 -4.38 -23.75
C LEU A 397 0.33 -4.39 -22.81
N ILE A 398 1.31 -3.53 -23.10
CA ILE A 398 2.37 -3.15 -22.16
C ILE A 398 2.02 -1.78 -21.58
N VAL A 399 2.01 -1.61 -20.26
CA VAL A 399 1.86 -0.29 -19.64
C VAL A 399 3.15 0.11 -18.94
N LEU A 400 3.73 1.25 -19.32
CA LEU A 400 4.83 1.89 -18.60
C LEU A 400 4.24 2.79 -17.49
N PRO A 401 4.50 2.49 -16.20
CA PRO A 401 3.88 3.18 -15.08
C PRO A 401 4.60 4.48 -14.73
N GLY A 402 4.01 5.27 -13.83
CA GLY A 402 4.69 6.42 -13.24
C GLY A 402 5.94 6.03 -12.46
N SER A 403 6.95 6.91 -12.42
CA SER A 403 8.21 6.73 -11.68
C SER A 403 8.52 7.98 -10.85
N LYS A 404 9.34 7.83 -9.80
CA LYS A 404 9.99 8.95 -9.06
C LYS A 404 11.49 9.10 -9.35
N SER A 405 12.01 8.40 -10.35
CA SER A 405 13.36 8.61 -10.88
C SER A 405 13.40 8.05 -12.31
N VAL A 406 12.79 8.80 -13.22
CA VAL A 406 12.51 8.44 -14.61
C VAL A 406 13.77 8.02 -15.33
N GLN A 407 14.86 8.79 -15.19
CA GLN A 407 16.14 8.47 -15.82
C GLN A 407 16.75 7.15 -15.32
N ARG A 408 16.65 6.85 -14.02
CA ARG A 408 17.19 5.63 -13.42
C ARG A 408 16.32 4.40 -13.68
N ASP A 409 15.01 4.57 -13.71
CA ASP A 409 14.08 3.49 -14.04
C ASP A 409 14.12 3.17 -15.55
N LEU A 410 14.38 4.17 -16.41
CA LEU A 410 14.66 3.96 -17.83
C LEU A 410 15.98 3.19 -18.07
N ALA A 411 17.02 3.47 -17.29
CA ALA A 411 18.24 2.65 -17.31
C ALA A 411 17.95 1.20 -16.90
N TRP A 412 17.18 1.00 -15.83
CA TRP A 412 16.74 -0.33 -15.38
C TRP A 412 15.91 -1.08 -16.44
N LEU A 413 15.03 -0.38 -17.18
CA LEU A 413 14.27 -0.98 -18.29
C LEU A 413 15.20 -1.56 -19.36
N ARG A 414 16.23 -0.80 -19.76
CA ARG A 414 17.25 -1.25 -20.73
C ARG A 414 18.09 -2.41 -20.21
N GLU A 415 18.53 -2.33 -18.94
CA GLU A 415 19.28 -3.42 -18.27
C GLU A 415 18.50 -4.74 -18.23
N ASN A 416 17.16 -4.66 -18.15
CA ASN A 416 16.27 -5.82 -18.15
C ASN A 416 15.66 -6.12 -19.54
N GLY A 417 16.15 -5.47 -20.61
CA GLY A 417 15.79 -5.76 -22.01
C GLY A 417 14.38 -5.34 -22.45
N TRP A 418 13.74 -4.40 -21.73
CA TRP A 418 12.40 -3.92 -22.06
C TRP A 418 12.34 -3.10 -23.34
N ASP A 419 13.38 -2.32 -23.64
CA ASP A 419 13.53 -1.56 -24.88
C ASP A 419 13.27 -2.44 -26.12
N ARG A 420 14.01 -3.54 -26.24
CA ARG A 420 13.89 -4.52 -27.32
C ARG A 420 12.58 -5.30 -27.27
N ALA A 421 12.01 -5.50 -26.09
CA ALA A 421 10.73 -6.17 -25.92
C ALA A 421 9.57 -5.30 -26.44
N ILE A 422 9.59 -4.00 -26.13
CA ILE A 422 8.61 -3.00 -26.56
C ILE A 422 8.70 -2.79 -28.07
N GLU A 423 9.90 -2.62 -28.64
CA GLU A 423 10.10 -2.53 -30.09
C GLU A 423 9.57 -3.77 -30.83
N ARG A 424 9.76 -4.96 -30.26
CA ARG A 424 9.25 -6.22 -30.83
C ARG A 424 7.73 -6.30 -30.71
N HIS A 425 7.17 -5.88 -29.58
CA HIS A 425 5.72 -5.86 -29.32
C HIS A 425 4.97 -4.98 -30.33
N LEU A 426 5.42 -3.72 -30.49
CA LEU A 426 4.90 -2.76 -31.47
C LEU A 426 5.06 -3.25 -32.92
N ARG A 427 6.14 -3.99 -33.24
CA ARG A 427 6.32 -4.58 -34.58
C ARG A 427 5.26 -5.63 -34.94
N TYR A 428 4.66 -6.27 -33.94
CA TYR A 428 3.60 -7.26 -34.13
C TYR A 428 2.19 -6.72 -33.92
N GLY A 429 2.01 -5.39 -33.82
CA GLY A 429 0.68 -4.76 -33.68
C GLY A 429 0.24 -4.55 -32.23
N GLY A 430 1.07 -4.90 -31.25
CA GLY A 430 0.75 -4.80 -29.82
C GLY A 430 0.69 -3.35 -29.31
N LYS A 431 -0.08 -3.11 -28.25
CA LYS A 431 -0.28 -1.75 -27.71
C LYS A 431 0.66 -1.39 -26.57
N VAL A 432 0.99 -0.11 -26.46
CA VAL A 432 1.81 0.45 -25.36
C VAL A 432 1.13 1.69 -24.77
N LEU A 433 0.89 1.70 -23.47
CA LEU A 433 0.41 2.87 -22.73
C LEU A 433 1.51 3.42 -21.82
N GLY A 434 1.73 4.74 -21.79
CA GLY A 434 2.65 5.39 -20.85
C GLY A 434 1.95 6.36 -19.92
N ILE A 435 2.03 6.15 -18.60
CA ILE A 435 1.41 7.03 -17.60
C ILE A 435 2.50 7.82 -16.87
N CYS A 436 2.41 9.15 -16.87
CA CYS A 436 3.28 10.08 -16.17
C CYS A 436 4.78 9.84 -16.48
N GLY A 437 5.56 9.29 -15.56
CA GLY A 437 6.95 8.87 -15.83
C GLY A 437 7.08 7.93 -17.03
N GLY A 438 6.10 7.06 -17.27
CA GLY A 438 6.03 6.21 -18.45
C GLY A 438 5.82 6.98 -19.76
N MET A 439 5.08 8.09 -19.75
CA MET A 439 4.97 9.00 -20.90
C MET A 439 6.32 9.65 -21.21
N GLN A 440 7.02 10.14 -20.19
CA GLN A 440 8.35 10.76 -20.32
C GLN A 440 9.37 9.75 -20.88
N MET A 441 9.33 8.49 -20.44
CA MET A 441 10.17 7.41 -20.98
C MET A 441 9.93 7.11 -22.46
N LEU A 442 8.71 7.30 -22.99
CA LEU A 442 8.40 7.06 -24.41
C LEU A 442 9.00 8.11 -25.34
N GLY A 443 9.33 9.30 -24.84
CA GLY A 443 9.90 10.40 -25.60
C GLY A 443 11.32 10.14 -26.11
N ARG A 444 11.89 11.13 -26.83
CA ARG A 444 13.27 11.16 -27.32
C ARG A 444 14.28 11.40 -26.20
N THR A 445 13.98 12.29 -25.26
CA THR A 445 14.90 12.75 -24.20
C THR A 445 14.17 13.03 -22.90
N VAL A 446 14.86 12.78 -21.79
CA VAL A 446 14.49 13.21 -20.44
C VAL A 446 15.69 13.94 -19.84
N ASP A 447 15.57 15.26 -19.70
CA ASP A 447 16.59 16.16 -19.17
C ASP A 447 16.27 16.53 -17.71
N ASP A 448 17.23 16.36 -16.81
CA ASP A 448 17.18 16.77 -15.41
C ASP A 448 18.37 17.71 -15.14
N PRO A 449 18.28 18.99 -15.55
CA PRO A 449 19.43 19.90 -15.51
C PRO A 449 19.83 20.32 -14.09
N GLU A 450 18.94 20.19 -13.11
CA GLU A 450 19.17 20.56 -11.71
C GLU A 450 19.40 19.33 -10.80
N GLY A 451 19.10 18.11 -11.27
CA GLY A 451 19.31 16.87 -10.52
C GLY A 451 18.24 16.60 -9.47
N PHE A 452 16.98 16.85 -9.79
CA PHE A 452 15.85 16.60 -8.89
C PHE A 452 15.68 15.10 -8.57
N GLU A 453 15.96 14.22 -9.54
CA GLU A 453 15.78 12.77 -9.43
C GLU A 453 17.10 12.00 -9.28
N GLY A 454 18.25 12.68 -9.39
CA GLY A 454 19.57 12.07 -9.37
C GLY A 454 20.71 13.05 -9.71
N PRO A 455 21.87 12.55 -10.18
CA PRO A 455 22.89 13.42 -10.76
C PRO A 455 22.32 14.14 -11.98
N ALA A 456 22.52 15.45 -12.06
CA ALA A 456 22.02 16.25 -13.18
C ALA A 456 22.55 15.77 -14.54
N GLY A 457 21.71 15.81 -15.57
CA GLY A 457 22.06 15.46 -16.94
C GLY A 457 20.85 15.10 -17.80
N CYS A 458 21.11 14.86 -19.09
CA CYS A 458 20.12 14.45 -20.07
C CYS A 458 20.35 13.00 -20.52
N VAL A 459 19.28 12.21 -20.62
CA VAL A 459 19.31 10.84 -21.15
C VAL A 459 18.38 10.70 -22.34
N ASN A 460 18.76 9.87 -23.32
CA ASN A 460 17.85 9.46 -24.38
C ASN A 460 16.70 8.63 -23.77
N GLY A 461 15.46 8.98 -24.08
CA GLY A 461 14.26 8.18 -23.86
C GLY A 461 14.21 6.95 -24.79
N LEU A 462 13.06 6.28 -24.87
CA LEU A 462 12.85 5.14 -25.79
C LEU A 462 12.74 5.59 -27.25
N GLY A 463 12.47 6.87 -27.53
CA GLY A 463 12.39 7.43 -28.89
C GLY A 463 11.17 6.95 -29.68
N LEU A 464 10.10 6.56 -28.99
CA LEU A 464 8.88 5.98 -29.58
C LEU A 464 7.80 7.02 -29.84
N LEU A 465 7.88 8.17 -29.17
CA LEU A 465 7.04 9.35 -29.41
C LEU A 465 7.92 10.59 -29.62
N GLU A 466 7.46 11.48 -30.49
CA GLU A 466 8.11 12.77 -30.80
C GLU A 466 7.83 13.80 -29.68
N LEU A 467 8.36 13.48 -28.49
CA LEU A 467 8.23 14.19 -27.22
C LEU A 467 9.60 14.36 -26.57
N GLU A 468 9.81 15.48 -25.88
CA GLU A 468 11.03 15.81 -25.14
C GLU A 468 10.62 16.38 -23.79
N THR A 469 11.19 15.86 -22.69
CA THR A 469 10.84 16.23 -21.32
C THR A 469 12.01 16.92 -20.62
N THR A 470 11.77 18.07 -20.00
CA THR A 470 12.71 18.69 -19.05
C THR A 470 12.08 18.68 -17.66
N LEU A 471 12.76 18.10 -16.67
CA LEU A 471 12.36 18.14 -15.26
C LEU A 471 12.56 19.55 -14.69
N THR A 472 11.62 19.98 -13.86
CA THR A 472 11.53 21.34 -13.31
C THR A 472 11.21 21.32 -11.83
N ALA A 473 11.63 22.35 -11.09
CA ALA A 473 11.30 22.51 -9.67
C ALA A 473 9.78 22.53 -9.41
N ASP A 474 9.03 23.19 -10.31
CA ASP A 474 7.57 23.23 -10.25
C ASP A 474 6.98 21.84 -10.47
N LYS A 475 6.18 21.41 -9.50
CA LYS A 475 5.42 20.16 -9.51
C LYS A 475 3.94 20.47 -9.71
N LEU A 476 3.34 19.85 -10.72
CA LEU A 476 1.88 19.95 -10.92
C LEU A 476 1.18 19.01 -9.94
N LEU A 477 0.15 19.53 -9.28
CA LEU A 477 -0.73 18.84 -8.34
C LEU A 477 -2.16 19.33 -8.62
N ASP A 478 -2.91 18.60 -9.44
CA ASP A 478 -4.28 18.97 -9.81
C ASP A 478 -5.22 17.76 -9.86
N ASN A 479 -6.47 17.94 -9.47
CA ASN A 479 -7.54 16.95 -9.56
C ASN A 479 -8.42 17.30 -10.77
N VAL A 480 -8.37 16.48 -11.82
CA VAL A 480 -8.87 16.85 -13.14
C VAL A 480 -9.94 15.90 -13.66
N ASN A 481 -10.86 16.42 -14.47
CA ASN A 481 -11.76 15.64 -15.29
C ASN A 481 -11.47 15.95 -16.76
N GLY A 482 -11.98 15.08 -17.63
CA GLY A 482 -11.83 15.24 -19.07
C GLY A 482 -12.48 14.10 -19.83
N ARG A 483 -12.03 13.88 -21.05
CA ARG A 483 -12.50 12.81 -21.92
C ARG A 483 -11.34 12.17 -22.66
N LEU A 484 -11.35 10.86 -22.83
CA LEU A 484 -10.43 10.17 -23.73
C LEU A 484 -10.61 10.68 -25.16
N THR A 485 -9.49 10.73 -25.88
CA THR A 485 -9.42 10.91 -27.33
C THR A 485 -8.83 9.66 -28.02
N ILE A 486 -8.76 8.55 -27.28
CA ILE A 486 -8.26 7.25 -27.73
C ILE A 486 -9.40 6.45 -28.36
N GLY A 487 -9.20 5.99 -29.61
CA GLY A 487 -10.24 5.32 -30.39
C GLY A 487 -11.36 6.27 -30.79
N ASP A 488 -12.53 5.72 -31.14
CA ASP A 488 -13.72 6.51 -31.50
C ASP A 488 -14.55 6.93 -30.28
N ALA A 489 -14.18 6.45 -29.08
CA ALA A 489 -14.94 6.65 -27.84
C ALA A 489 -14.45 7.88 -27.06
N SER A 490 -15.25 8.95 -27.07
CA SER A 490 -15.02 10.12 -26.20
C SER A 490 -15.53 9.87 -24.77
N ALA A 491 -14.99 8.83 -24.13
CA ALA A 491 -15.36 8.37 -22.79
C ALA A 491 -14.92 9.37 -21.71
N PRO A 492 -15.74 9.65 -20.69
CA PRO A 492 -15.34 10.51 -19.57
C PRO A 492 -14.20 9.89 -18.77
N VAL A 493 -13.28 10.73 -18.29
CA VAL A 493 -12.24 10.37 -17.32
C VAL A 493 -12.26 11.31 -16.11
N ARG A 494 -11.89 10.78 -14.96
CA ARG A 494 -11.58 11.52 -13.74
C ARG A 494 -10.29 10.98 -13.16
N GLY A 495 -9.40 11.87 -12.75
CA GLY A 495 -8.09 11.49 -12.24
C GLY A 495 -7.34 12.68 -11.68
N TYR A 496 -6.01 12.59 -11.68
CA TYR A 496 -5.14 13.61 -11.09
C TYR A 496 -3.80 13.69 -11.82
N GLU A 497 -3.24 14.89 -11.86
CA GLU A 497 -1.88 15.14 -12.35
C GLU A 497 -0.93 15.30 -11.16
N ILE A 498 0.15 14.52 -11.13
CA ILE A 498 1.16 14.55 -10.05
C ILE A 498 2.57 14.28 -10.58
N HIS A 499 3.06 15.21 -11.39
CA HIS A 499 4.33 15.08 -12.09
C HIS A 499 5.24 16.30 -11.89
N MET A 500 6.53 16.08 -12.08
CA MET A 500 7.54 17.13 -12.25
C MET A 500 7.97 17.15 -13.71
N GLY A 501 8.34 18.34 -14.18
CA GLY A 501 8.80 18.54 -15.54
C GLY A 501 7.71 18.83 -16.57
N ARG A 502 8.16 19.42 -17.67
CA ARG A 502 7.36 19.92 -18.79
C ARG A 502 7.73 19.12 -20.03
N THR A 503 6.74 18.53 -20.69
CA THR A 503 6.93 17.86 -21.98
C THR A 503 6.52 18.78 -23.11
N THR A 504 7.30 18.78 -24.19
CA THR A 504 6.99 19.45 -25.46
C THR A 504 7.23 18.48 -26.61
N GLY A 505 6.70 18.76 -27.80
CA GLY A 505 6.98 17.95 -29.00
C GLY A 505 5.80 17.83 -29.95
N ALA A 506 6.07 17.36 -31.16
CA ALA A 506 5.07 17.26 -32.22
C ALA A 506 3.97 16.23 -31.92
N ALA A 507 4.24 15.20 -31.11
CA ALA A 507 3.24 14.19 -30.78
C ALA A 507 2.10 14.71 -29.89
N LEU A 508 2.30 15.81 -29.14
CA LEU A 508 1.24 16.47 -28.35
C LEU A 508 0.11 17.06 -29.20
N ALA A 509 0.30 17.21 -30.51
CA ALA A 509 -0.75 17.64 -31.44
C ALA A 509 -1.88 16.59 -31.61
N ARG A 510 -1.69 15.37 -31.09
CA ARG A 510 -2.68 14.29 -31.04
C ARG A 510 -2.81 13.83 -29.58
N PRO A 511 -3.48 14.60 -28.69
CA PRO A 511 -3.58 14.25 -27.28
C PRO A 511 -4.24 12.87 -27.07
N ALA A 512 -3.98 12.27 -25.91
CA ALA A 512 -4.64 11.05 -25.43
C ALA A 512 -5.86 11.34 -24.55
N VAL A 513 -5.88 12.52 -23.93
CA VAL A 513 -6.97 13.03 -23.11
C VAL A 513 -7.21 14.50 -23.48
N MET A 514 -8.47 14.89 -23.59
CA MET A 514 -8.86 16.31 -23.54
C MET A 514 -9.41 16.60 -22.15
N LEU A 515 -8.65 17.34 -21.34
CA LEU A 515 -9.06 17.77 -20.01
C LEU A 515 -10.05 18.95 -20.10
N ASP A 516 -10.82 19.15 -19.04
CA ASP A 516 -11.78 20.26 -18.93
C ASP A 516 -11.13 21.61 -19.29
N GLY A 517 -11.88 22.46 -19.99
CA GLY A 517 -11.37 23.71 -20.55
C GLY A 517 -10.59 23.57 -21.86
N GLU A 518 -10.76 22.44 -22.58
CA GLU A 518 -10.06 22.11 -23.84
C GLU A 518 -8.54 22.09 -23.68
N ARG A 519 -8.06 21.59 -22.53
CA ARG A 519 -6.63 21.43 -22.25
C ARG A 519 -6.16 20.05 -22.77
N PRO A 520 -5.35 19.97 -23.83
CA PRO A 520 -4.84 18.70 -24.31
C PRO A 520 -3.81 18.13 -23.32
N ASP A 521 -3.91 16.83 -23.03
CA ASP A 521 -2.86 16.07 -22.34
C ASP A 521 -2.46 14.82 -23.14
N GLY A 522 -1.19 14.47 -23.01
CA GLY A 522 -0.66 13.24 -23.56
C GLY A 522 -0.42 13.24 -25.06
N ALA A 523 -0.29 12.05 -25.63
CA ALA A 523 -0.06 11.83 -27.05
C ALA A 523 -0.57 10.45 -27.52
N ILE A 524 -1.03 10.36 -28.76
CA ILE A 524 -1.36 9.11 -29.46
C ILE A 524 -0.51 9.02 -30.74
N SER A 525 0.22 7.92 -30.92
CA SER A 525 1.03 7.68 -32.12
C SER A 525 0.19 7.67 -33.41
N THR A 526 0.83 7.95 -34.55
CA THR A 526 0.15 8.06 -35.85
C THR A 526 -0.55 6.78 -36.28
N ASP A 527 0.03 5.63 -35.93
CA ASP A 527 -0.48 4.27 -36.16
C ASP A 527 -1.42 3.75 -35.05
N ASN A 528 -1.75 4.59 -34.05
CA ASN A 528 -2.62 4.26 -32.93
C ASN A 528 -2.14 3.06 -32.08
N GLN A 529 -0.83 2.74 -32.08
CA GLN A 529 -0.26 1.67 -31.25
C GLN A 529 0.19 2.14 -29.86
N ILE A 530 0.52 3.42 -29.72
CA ILE A 530 1.03 4.01 -28.48
C ILE A 530 0.07 5.11 -28.03
N ALA A 531 -0.30 5.08 -26.76
CA ALA A 531 -0.93 6.19 -26.05
C ALA A 531 -0.06 6.58 -24.84
N ALA A 532 -0.07 7.86 -24.47
CA ALA A 532 0.67 8.35 -23.32
C ALA A 532 -0.06 9.55 -22.70
N THR A 533 0.02 9.76 -21.39
CA THR A 533 -0.72 10.81 -20.65
C THR A 533 -0.06 11.08 -19.29
N TYR A 534 -0.22 12.30 -18.76
CA TYR A 534 0.13 12.61 -17.36
C TYR A 534 -0.95 12.23 -16.36
N LEU A 535 -2.17 11.93 -16.84
CA LEU A 535 -3.32 11.60 -16.02
C LEU A 535 -3.18 10.24 -15.31
N HIS A 536 -3.08 10.29 -13.99
CA HIS A 536 -3.26 9.12 -13.12
C HIS A 536 -4.76 8.85 -12.87
N GLY A 537 -5.12 7.61 -12.54
CA GLY A 537 -6.53 7.18 -12.43
C GLY A 537 -7.23 6.92 -13.77
N LEU A 538 -6.48 6.74 -14.85
CA LEU A 538 -7.00 6.60 -16.22
C LEU A 538 -8.03 5.46 -16.39
N PHE A 539 -7.96 4.42 -15.55
CA PHE A 539 -8.86 3.26 -15.54
C PHE A 539 -9.94 3.32 -14.43
N ASP A 540 -10.01 4.40 -13.64
CA ASP A 540 -10.89 4.48 -12.45
C ASP A 540 -12.36 4.72 -12.83
N THR A 541 -12.64 5.21 -14.04
CA THR A 541 -14.00 5.40 -14.57
C THR A 541 -14.38 4.21 -15.47
N PRO A 542 -15.57 3.61 -15.32
CA PRO A 542 -15.93 2.38 -16.04
C PRO A 542 -15.86 2.52 -17.56
N GLU A 543 -16.30 3.67 -18.09
CA GLU A 543 -16.34 3.97 -19.52
C GLU A 543 -14.94 4.12 -20.12
N ALA A 544 -14.03 4.80 -19.41
CA ALA A 544 -12.64 4.93 -19.84
C ALA A 544 -11.90 3.58 -19.78
N CYS A 545 -12.13 2.81 -18.72
CA CYS A 545 -11.55 1.47 -18.57
C CYS A 545 -11.95 0.57 -19.75
N ALA A 546 -13.26 0.51 -20.07
CA ALA A 546 -13.75 -0.22 -21.22
C ALA A 546 -13.13 0.26 -22.55
N ALA A 547 -13.14 1.58 -22.81
CA ALA A 547 -12.59 2.15 -24.04
C ALA A 547 -11.07 1.89 -24.21
N LEU A 548 -10.30 1.91 -23.12
CA LEU A 548 -8.86 1.59 -23.14
C LEU A 548 -8.60 0.09 -23.37
N LEU A 549 -9.44 -0.78 -22.80
CA LEU A 549 -9.37 -2.22 -23.04
C LEU A 549 -9.76 -2.56 -24.49
N GLU A 550 -10.78 -1.90 -25.05
CA GLU A 550 -11.17 -2.02 -26.46
C GLU A 550 -10.05 -1.55 -27.40
N TRP A 551 -9.45 -0.39 -27.12
CA TRP A 551 -8.27 0.09 -27.83
C TRP A 551 -7.09 -0.89 -27.73
N ALA A 552 -6.93 -1.55 -26.57
CA ALA A 552 -5.93 -2.59 -26.35
C ALA A 552 -6.22 -3.92 -27.08
N GLY A 553 -7.43 -4.10 -27.61
CA GLY A 553 -7.83 -5.28 -28.40
C GLY A 553 -8.85 -6.21 -27.73
N LEU A 554 -9.34 -5.88 -26.53
CA LEU A 554 -10.42 -6.64 -25.90
C LEU A 554 -11.76 -6.34 -26.59
N ARG A 555 -12.48 -7.37 -27.02
CA ARG A 555 -13.84 -7.22 -27.57
C ARG A 555 -14.86 -7.32 -26.45
N ASP A 556 -15.94 -6.54 -26.58
CA ASP A 556 -17.06 -6.51 -25.63
C ASP A 556 -16.57 -6.34 -24.18
N ALA A 557 -15.78 -5.27 -23.93
CA ALA A 557 -15.19 -5.01 -22.62
C ALA A 557 -16.29 -4.66 -21.61
N GLN A 558 -16.37 -5.43 -20.51
CA GLN A 558 -17.33 -5.18 -19.45
C GLN A 558 -16.96 -3.92 -18.67
N ALA A 559 -17.95 -3.09 -18.34
CA ALA A 559 -17.74 -1.94 -17.48
C ALA A 559 -17.45 -2.40 -16.03
N LEU A 560 -16.34 -1.94 -15.45
CA LEU A 560 -15.96 -2.21 -14.06
C LEU A 560 -15.92 -0.91 -13.24
N ASP A 561 -16.80 -0.80 -12.25
CA ASP A 561 -16.78 0.30 -11.29
C ASP A 561 -15.88 -0.04 -10.09
N TYR A 562 -14.58 0.20 -10.27
CA TYR A 562 -13.59 0.02 -9.20
C TYR A 562 -13.87 0.91 -7.97
N PRO A 563 -14.23 2.22 -8.11
CA PRO A 563 -14.67 3.04 -6.98
C PRO A 563 -15.81 2.41 -6.15
N ALA A 564 -16.84 1.83 -6.79
CA ALA A 564 -17.93 1.15 -6.10
C ALA A 564 -17.47 -0.15 -5.41
N LEU A 565 -16.58 -0.93 -6.02
CA LEU A 565 -15.97 -2.11 -5.37
C LEU A 565 -15.15 -1.73 -4.13
N ARG A 566 -14.50 -0.57 -4.15
CA ARG A 566 -13.78 -0.01 -3.00
C ARG A 566 -14.71 0.44 -1.89
N GLU A 567 -15.78 1.17 -2.21
CA GLU A 567 -16.84 1.53 -1.26
C GLU A 567 -17.45 0.29 -0.59
N ALA A 568 -17.82 -0.73 -1.37
CA ALA A 568 -18.32 -2.01 -0.84
C ALA A 568 -17.30 -2.75 0.04
N SER A 569 -16.00 -2.61 -0.25
CA SER A 569 -14.91 -3.20 0.55
C SER A 569 -14.71 -2.45 1.88
N LEU A 570 -14.81 -1.12 1.87
CA LEU A 570 -14.80 -0.29 3.09
C LEU A 570 -16.01 -0.57 3.97
N ASP A 571 -17.18 -0.77 3.35
CA ASP A 571 -18.42 -1.12 4.04
C ASP A 571 -18.33 -2.50 4.70
N ARG A 572 -17.92 -3.55 3.97
CA ARG A 572 -17.69 -4.89 4.52
C ARG A 572 -16.63 -4.91 5.62
N LEU A 573 -15.58 -4.10 5.49
CA LEU A 573 -14.56 -3.92 6.52
C LEU A 573 -15.16 -3.31 7.78
N ALA A 574 -15.95 -2.24 7.65
CA ALA A 574 -16.63 -1.62 8.78
C ALA A 574 -17.60 -2.59 9.49
N ASP A 575 -18.40 -3.35 8.74
CA ASP A 575 -19.28 -4.38 9.29
C ASP A 575 -18.49 -5.42 10.09
N THR A 576 -17.40 -5.95 9.51
CA THR A 576 -16.53 -6.91 10.19
C THR A 576 -15.93 -6.35 11.48
N LEU A 577 -15.48 -5.09 11.49
CA LEU A 577 -14.97 -4.45 12.70
C LEU A 577 -16.07 -4.25 13.75
N GLY A 578 -17.30 -3.94 13.33
CA GLY A 578 -18.43 -3.80 14.23
C GLY A 578 -18.89 -5.11 14.88
N GLU A 579 -18.64 -6.24 14.22
CA GLU A 579 -18.84 -7.59 14.77
C GLU A 579 -17.65 -8.07 15.63
N SER A 580 -16.43 -7.62 15.33
CA SER A 580 -15.18 -8.17 15.90
C SER A 580 -14.58 -7.37 17.06
N LEU A 581 -15.03 -6.13 17.28
CA LEU A 581 -14.50 -5.21 18.30
C LEU A 581 -15.57 -4.87 19.34
N ASP A 582 -15.16 -4.71 20.60
CA ASP A 582 -15.98 -4.03 21.60
C ASP A 582 -15.99 -2.52 21.31
N LEU A 583 -16.93 -2.11 20.46
CA LEU A 583 -17.12 -0.72 20.06
C LEU A 583 -17.51 0.21 21.22
N ASN A 584 -18.07 -0.32 22.32
CA ASN A 584 -18.40 0.48 23.50
C ASN A 584 -17.15 0.76 24.33
N ALA A 585 -16.36 -0.27 24.61
CA ALA A 585 -15.06 -0.12 25.26
C ALA A 585 -14.15 0.79 24.43
N LEU A 586 -14.01 0.53 23.13
CA LEU A 586 -13.20 1.32 22.21
C LEU A 586 -13.68 2.78 22.10
N GLY A 587 -14.99 3.00 21.97
CA GLY A 587 -15.58 4.34 21.89
C GLY A 587 -15.36 5.16 23.17
N GLY A 588 -15.42 4.50 24.33
CA GLY A 588 -15.11 5.09 25.63
C GLY A 588 -13.63 5.37 25.89
N LEU A 589 -12.73 5.04 24.95
CA LEU A 589 -11.31 5.40 25.04
C LEU A 589 -11.00 6.77 24.45
N PHE A 590 -11.81 7.33 23.55
CA PHE A 590 -11.48 8.61 22.91
C PHE A 590 -11.49 9.77 23.93
N ALA A 591 -10.52 10.68 23.79
CA ALA A 591 -10.31 11.82 24.70
C ALA A 591 -10.18 13.16 23.96
#